data_AF-A0AAU6SSA1-F1
#
_entry.id   AF-A0AAU6SSA1-F1
#
_cell.length_a   1.000
_cell.length_b   1.000
_cell.length_c   1.000
_cell.angle_alpha   90.00
_cell.angle_beta   90.00
_cell.angle_gamma   90.00
#
_symmetry.space_group_name_H-M   'P 1'
#
loop_
_entity.id
_entity.type
_entity.pdbx_description
1 polymer ?
#
loop_
_entity_poly.entity_id
_entity_poly.type
_entity_poly.pdbx_seq_one_letter_code
_entity_poly.pdbx_strand_id
1 'polypeptide(L)'
;MVQKCLIGAVFIFYGICVTYLFLGLVHIGFPSIEKAEVIKGLFSFTSTVVSLFVAYLAYKAANKAATATENAAESNHLAVSIAEQSLFNTTFERRLSVYKAMWELKGVLESIDRYIGVSRNEPEKNYVSKEQYEKLLTFADALIFESKVLPEQLQNKISHFYVDVRDEISRQLMPKEVKVKLCPEIDDELIETINFWKKKNHERNLEITGLLTELSPYLKAP
;
A
#
# COMPACT_ATOMS: atom_id res chain seq x y z
N MET A 1 21.70 -26.43 34.72
CA MET A 1 20.97 -25.89 35.89
C MET A 1 21.71 -26.17 37.21
N VAL A 2 22.15 -27.42 37.44
CA VAL A 2 22.94 -27.84 38.63
C VAL A 2 24.22 -27.00 38.84
N GLN A 3 24.98 -26.72 37.77
CA GLN A 3 26.22 -25.94 37.86
C GLN A 3 26.02 -24.49 38.35
N LYS A 4 24.89 -23.84 38.00
CA LYS A 4 24.56 -22.48 38.47
C LYS A 4 24.17 -22.46 39.95
N CYS A 5 23.51 -23.52 40.43
CA CYS A 5 23.18 -23.68 41.84
C CYS A 5 24.43 -23.98 42.69
N LEU A 6 25.36 -24.80 42.16
CA LEU A 6 26.61 -25.13 42.85
C LEU A 6 27.50 -23.88 43.04
N ILE A 7 27.61 -23.05 42.00
CA ILE A 7 28.37 -21.78 42.07
C ILE A 7 27.71 -20.82 43.07
N GLY A 8 26.38 -20.72 43.09
CA GLY A 8 25.65 -19.93 44.09
C GLY A 8 25.87 -20.41 45.52
N ALA A 9 25.84 -21.72 45.75
CA ALA A 9 26.06 -22.31 47.08
C ALA A 9 27.49 -22.07 47.60
N VAL A 10 28.49 -22.16 46.73
CA VAL A 10 29.90 -21.86 47.09
C VAL A 10 30.07 -20.39 47.46
N PHE A 11 29.42 -19.47 46.75
CA PHE A 11 29.43 -18.04 47.09
C PHE A 11 28.79 -17.75 48.45
N ILE A 12 27.65 -18.39 48.75
CA ILE A 12 26.97 -18.25 50.05
C ILE A 12 27.85 -18.80 51.18
N PHE A 13 28.44 -19.98 51.00
CA PHE A 13 29.35 -20.58 51.98
C PHE A 13 30.57 -19.70 52.26
N TYR A 14 31.20 -19.19 51.19
CA TYR A 14 32.34 -18.28 51.32
C TYR A 14 31.96 -16.99 52.05
N GLY A 15 30.79 -16.40 51.72
CA GLY A 15 30.27 -15.24 52.42
C GLY A 15 30.07 -15.48 53.92
N ILE A 16 29.49 -16.62 54.30
CA ILE A 16 29.30 -17.01 55.72
C ILE A 16 30.66 -17.15 56.41
N CYS A 17 31.63 -17.84 55.81
CA CYS A 17 32.96 -18.01 56.38
C CYS A 17 33.70 -16.68 56.60
N VAL A 18 33.69 -15.78 55.62
CA VAL A 18 34.32 -14.46 55.72
C VAL A 18 33.65 -13.62 56.81
N THR A 19 32.31 -13.67 56.90
CA THR A 19 31.55 -12.93 57.92
C THR A 19 31.89 -13.44 59.33
N TYR A 20 32.03 -14.75 59.50
CA TYR A 20 32.42 -15.38 60.77
C TYR A 20 33.84 -15.01 61.18
N LEU A 21 34.76 -14.96 60.21
CA LEU A 21 36.16 -14.58 60.43
C LEU A 21 36.28 -13.10 60.83
N PHE A 22 35.48 -12.24 60.21
CA PHE A 22 35.41 -10.81 60.54
C PHE A 22 34.84 -10.59 61.96
N LEU A 23 33.80 -11.35 62.33
CA LEU A 23 33.24 -11.34 63.69
C LEU A 23 34.28 -11.77 64.74
N GLY A 24 35.09 -12.78 64.43
CA GLY A 24 36.21 -13.23 65.28
C GLY A 24 37.30 -12.16 65.44
N LEU A 25 37.67 -11.47 64.36
CA LEU A 25 38.68 -10.40 64.38
C LEU A 25 38.21 -9.17 65.18
N VAL A 26 36.96 -8.75 65.03
CA VAL A 26 36.39 -7.65 65.82
C VAL A 26 36.35 -7.99 67.31
N HIS A 27 36.08 -9.26 67.63
CA HIS A 27 36.07 -9.72 69.03
C HIS A 27 37.45 -9.64 69.70
N ILE A 28 38.53 -9.89 68.95
CA ILE A 28 39.91 -9.79 69.45
C ILE A 28 40.33 -8.32 69.61
N GLY A 29 39.93 -7.44 68.68
CA GLY A 29 40.35 -6.03 68.69
C GLY A 29 39.57 -5.12 69.65
N PHE A 30 38.31 -5.44 69.95
CA PHE A 30 37.42 -4.59 70.76
C PHE A 30 36.56 -5.41 71.74
N PRO A 31 37.15 -5.94 72.83
CA PRO A 31 36.47 -6.86 73.74
C PRO A 31 35.34 -6.23 74.57
N SER A 32 35.27 -4.89 74.65
CA SER A 32 34.29 -4.13 75.45
C SER A 32 33.07 -3.62 74.68
N ILE A 33 32.98 -3.84 73.37
CA ILE A 33 31.84 -3.38 72.55
C ILE A 33 30.69 -4.39 72.63
N GLU A 34 29.45 -3.89 72.75
CA GLU A 34 28.26 -4.73 72.70
C GLU A 34 28.16 -5.43 71.35
N LYS A 35 28.24 -6.78 71.37
CA LYS A 35 28.21 -7.64 70.17
C LYS A 35 27.01 -7.35 69.26
N ALA A 36 25.89 -6.94 69.84
CA ALA A 36 24.66 -6.60 69.13
C ALA A 36 24.84 -5.38 68.21
N GLU A 37 25.65 -4.40 68.60
CA GLU A 37 25.82 -3.14 67.86
C GLU A 37 26.71 -3.32 66.63
N VAL A 38 27.79 -4.11 66.76
CA VAL A 38 28.67 -4.51 65.63
C VAL A 38 27.89 -5.34 64.61
N ILE A 39 27.12 -6.33 65.08
CA ILE A 39 26.32 -7.19 64.21
C ILE A 39 25.28 -6.34 63.47
N LYS A 40 24.59 -5.43 64.17
CA LYS A 40 23.61 -4.50 63.56
C LYS A 40 24.25 -3.58 62.53
N GLY A 41 25.43 -3.03 62.81
CA GLY A 41 26.20 -2.21 61.86
C GLY A 41 26.63 -2.98 60.61
N LEU A 42 27.08 -4.23 60.76
CA LEU A 42 27.50 -5.10 59.66
C LEU A 42 26.30 -5.50 58.77
N PHE A 43 25.17 -5.86 59.38
CA PHE A 43 23.92 -6.11 58.65
C PHE A 43 23.40 -4.86 57.94
N SER A 44 23.49 -3.68 58.57
CA SER A 44 23.10 -2.42 57.94
C SER A 44 23.98 -2.09 56.74
N PHE A 45 25.31 -2.26 56.85
CA PHE A 45 26.24 -1.99 55.76
C PHE A 45 26.03 -2.94 54.59
N THR A 46 25.94 -4.24 54.86
CA THR A 46 25.68 -5.26 53.82
C THR A 46 24.33 -5.05 53.16
N SER A 47 23.28 -4.72 53.91
CA SER A 47 21.98 -4.34 53.35
C SER A 47 22.09 -3.14 52.41
N THR A 48 22.81 -2.09 52.80
CA THR A 48 23.01 -0.89 51.95
C THR A 48 23.77 -1.23 50.66
N VAL A 49 24.81 -2.06 50.73
CA VAL A 49 25.58 -2.49 49.55
C VAL A 49 24.72 -3.35 48.61
N VAL A 50 23.92 -4.28 49.15
CA VAL A 50 22.98 -5.08 48.36
C VAL A 50 21.92 -4.19 47.72
N SER A 51 21.35 -3.23 48.45
CA SER A 51 20.39 -2.27 47.91
C SER A 51 20.99 -1.40 46.79
N LEU A 52 22.23 -0.92 46.95
CA LEU A 52 22.97 -0.19 45.92
C LEU A 52 23.21 -1.07 44.67
N PHE A 53 23.56 -2.33 44.87
CA PHE A 53 23.78 -3.27 43.76
C PHE A 53 22.49 -3.57 43.01
N VAL A 54 21.38 -3.78 43.72
CA VAL A 54 20.05 -3.94 43.11
C VAL A 54 19.63 -2.69 42.35
N ALA A 55 19.84 -1.49 42.93
CA ALA A 55 19.56 -0.23 42.26
C ALA A 55 20.40 -0.04 40.98
N TYR A 56 21.69 -0.41 41.03
CA TYR A 56 22.57 -0.39 39.87
C TYR A 56 22.12 -1.34 38.75
N LEU A 57 21.71 -2.57 39.10
CA LEU A 57 21.17 -3.52 38.14
C LEU A 57 19.84 -3.05 37.53
N ALA A 58 18.95 -2.48 38.36
CA ALA A 58 17.70 -1.90 37.91
C ALA A 58 17.93 -0.72 36.95
N TYR A 59 18.88 0.17 37.29
CA TYR A 59 19.30 1.26 36.41
C TYR A 59 19.83 0.77 35.07
N LYS A 60 20.70 -0.26 35.08
CA LYS A 60 21.25 -0.85 33.85
C LYS A 60 20.17 -1.52 32.99
N ALA A 61 19.21 -2.20 33.61
CA ALA A 61 18.07 -2.80 32.92
C ALA A 61 17.15 -1.73 32.31
N ALA A 62 16.84 -0.67 33.06
CA ALA A 62 16.03 0.44 32.60
C ALA A 62 16.68 1.18 31.42
N ASN A 63 17.98 1.45 31.48
CA ASN A 63 18.70 2.11 30.38
C ASN A 63 18.73 1.24 29.10
N LYS A 64 18.89 -0.07 29.25
CA LYS A 64 18.80 -1.02 28.12
C LYS A 64 17.38 -1.09 27.54
N ALA A 65 16.36 -1.02 28.38
CA ALA A 65 14.96 -0.99 27.91
C ALA A 65 14.62 0.33 27.20
N ALA A 66 15.10 1.47 27.72
CA ALA A 66 14.90 2.79 27.12
C ALA A 66 15.51 2.86 25.71
N THR A 67 16.79 2.49 25.57
CA THR A 67 17.49 2.43 24.27
C THR A 67 16.86 1.46 23.28
N ALA A 68 16.36 0.30 23.73
CA ALA A 68 15.62 -0.62 22.86
C ALA A 68 14.27 -0.03 22.40
N THR A 69 13.60 0.74 23.27
CA THR A 69 12.33 1.41 22.96
C THR A 69 12.53 2.54 21.95
N GLU A 70 13.60 3.32 22.10
CA GLU A 70 13.99 4.40 21.18
C GLU A 70 14.30 3.86 19.77
N ASN A 71 15.12 2.80 19.68
CA ASN A 71 15.43 2.15 18.40
C ASN A 71 14.19 1.53 17.74
N ALA A 72 13.26 0.96 18.53
CA ALA A 72 12.01 0.43 18.01
C ALA A 72 11.09 1.55 17.49
N ALA A 73 11.03 2.69 18.18
CA ALA A 73 10.28 3.85 17.74
C ALA A 73 10.85 4.44 16.43
N GLU A 74 12.17 4.58 16.31
CA GLU A 74 12.83 5.06 15.10
C GLU A 74 12.65 4.07 13.93
N SER A 75 12.82 2.78 14.17
CA SER A 75 12.56 1.74 13.16
C SER A 75 11.11 1.73 12.70
N ASN A 76 10.15 1.93 13.60
CA ASN A 76 8.74 2.02 13.24
C ASN A 76 8.44 3.28 12.44
N HIS A 77 9.02 4.42 12.82
CA HIS A 77 8.88 5.66 12.07
C HIS A 77 9.43 5.52 10.64
N LEU A 78 10.60 4.91 10.49
CA LEU A 78 11.18 4.60 9.18
C LEU A 78 10.29 3.64 8.38
N ALA A 79 9.79 2.55 8.99
CA ALA A 79 8.89 1.61 8.32
C ALA A 79 7.58 2.26 7.86
N VAL A 80 7.00 3.15 8.68
CA VAL A 80 5.81 3.93 8.31
C VAL A 80 6.12 4.84 7.13
N SER A 81 7.23 5.59 7.17
CA SER A 81 7.61 6.47 6.05
C SER A 81 7.85 5.70 4.73
N ILE A 82 8.46 4.51 4.79
CA ILE A 82 8.65 3.64 3.62
C ILE A 82 7.30 3.09 3.12
N ALA A 83 6.41 2.69 4.03
CA ALA A 83 5.08 2.22 3.68
C ALA A 83 4.22 3.32 3.03
N GLU A 84 4.28 4.55 3.56
CA GLU A 84 3.63 5.72 2.98
C GLU A 84 4.18 6.04 1.58
N GLN A 85 5.50 6.03 1.42
CA GLN A 85 6.13 6.26 0.12
C GLN A 85 5.78 5.15 -0.88
N SER A 86 5.77 3.89 -0.45
CA SER A 86 5.38 2.76 -1.29
C SER A 86 3.90 2.83 -1.68
N LEU A 87 3.01 3.16 -0.73
CA LEU A 87 1.59 3.35 -0.99
C LEU A 87 1.37 4.50 -1.97
N PHE A 88 2.09 5.61 -1.80
CA PHE A 88 2.05 6.74 -2.71
C PHE A 88 2.48 6.33 -4.13
N ASN A 89 3.62 5.65 -4.26
CA ASN A 89 4.11 5.18 -5.55
C ASN A 89 3.12 4.23 -6.24
N THR A 90 2.61 3.23 -5.53
CA THR A 90 1.60 2.31 -6.08
C THR A 90 0.31 3.03 -6.46
N THR A 91 -0.11 4.02 -5.67
CA THR A 91 -1.30 4.82 -5.97
C THR A 91 -1.08 5.70 -7.21
N PHE A 92 0.10 6.32 -7.33
CA PHE A 92 0.48 7.12 -8.49
C PHE A 92 0.58 6.28 -9.76
N GLU A 93 1.22 5.11 -9.71
CA GLU A 93 1.31 4.18 -10.84
C GLU A 93 -0.07 3.75 -11.32
N ARG A 94 -0.99 3.45 -10.40
CA ARG A 94 -2.39 3.14 -10.75
C ARG A 94 -3.10 4.31 -11.42
N ARG A 95 -2.96 5.54 -10.90
CA ARG A 95 -3.53 6.75 -11.54
C ARG A 95 -2.96 6.97 -12.94
N LEU A 96 -1.65 6.77 -13.11
CA LEU A 96 -0.97 6.88 -14.40
C LEU A 96 -1.46 5.81 -15.39
N SER A 97 -1.64 4.58 -14.93
CA SER A 97 -2.19 3.48 -15.72
C SER A 97 -3.60 3.79 -16.22
N VAL A 98 -4.48 4.29 -15.34
CA VAL A 98 -5.83 4.74 -15.71
C VAL A 98 -5.77 5.84 -16.78
N TYR A 99 -4.88 6.83 -16.62
CA TYR A 99 -4.74 7.90 -17.62
C TYR A 99 -4.23 7.37 -18.96
N LYS A 100 -3.22 6.50 -18.96
CA LYS A 100 -2.72 5.86 -20.18
C LYS A 100 -3.83 5.08 -20.89
N ALA A 101 -4.62 4.29 -20.15
CA ALA A 101 -5.74 3.56 -20.70
C ALA A 101 -6.81 4.49 -21.30
N MET A 102 -7.16 5.59 -20.62
CA MET A 102 -8.07 6.61 -21.16
C MET A 102 -7.52 7.27 -22.43
N TRP A 103 -6.23 7.57 -22.46
CA TRP A 103 -5.57 8.17 -23.61
C TRP A 103 -5.53 7.21 -24.81
N GLU A 104 -5.23 5.93 -24.58
CA GLU A 104 -5.25 4.91 -25.61
C GLU A 104 -6.67 4.62 -26.11
N LEU A 105 -7.67 4.61 -25.22
CA LEU A 105 -9.08 4.52 -25.58
C LEU A 105 -9.49 5.70 -26.47
N LYS A 106 -9.01 6.92 -26.19
CA LYS A 106 -9.23 8.07 -27.07
C LYS A 106 -8.69 7.81 -28.47
N GLY A 107 -7.48 7.25 -28.58
CA GLY A 107 -6.92 6.87 -29.88
C GLY A 107 -7.77 5.83 -30.63
N VAL A 108 -8.39 4.88 -29.93
CA VAL A 108 -9.34 3.93 -30.54
C VAL A 108 -10.60 4.67 -31.02
N LEU A 109 -11.17 5.54 -30.20
CA LEU A 109 -12.36 6.31 -30.54
C LEU A 109 -12.13 7.31 -31.69
N GLU A 110 -10.98 7.98 -31.74
CA GLU A 110 -10.58 8.84 -32.85
C GLU A 110 -10.45 8.04 -34.17
N SER A 111 -9.93 6.82 -34.09
CA SER A 111 -9.85 5.93 -35.25
C SER A 111 -11.24 5.54 -35.75
N ILE A 112 -12.13 5.12 -34.83
CA ILE A 112 -13.52 4.79 -35.11
C ILE A 112 -14.26 6.00 -35.73
N ASP A 113 -14.15 7.19 -35.12
CA ASP A 113 -14.79 8.44 -35.59
C ASP A 113 -14.30 8.85 -37.00
N ARG A 114 -13.01 8.63 -37.30
CA ARG A 114 -12.42 9.01 -38.58
C ARG A 114 -12.74 8.03 -39.71
N TYR A 115 -12.71 6.73 -39.42
CA TYR A 115 -12.77 5.70 -40.46
C TYR A 115 -14.16 5.11 -40.67
N ILE A 116 -15.05 5.18 -39.67
CA ILE A 116 -16.42 4.71 -39.83
C ILE A 116 -17.22 5.76 -40.58
N GLY A 117 -17.51 5.44 -41.84
CA GLY A 117 -18.25 6.27 -42.76
C GLY A 117 -19.64 5.73 -43.03
N VAL A 118 -20.42 6.50 -43.79
CA VAL A 118 -21.62 5.99 -44.46
C VAL A 118 -21.21 5.77 -45.91
N SER A 119 -20.81 4.54 -46.22
CA SER A 119 -20.45 4.10 -47.56
C SER A 119 -21.48 3.11 -48.10
N ARG A 120 -22.03 3.45 -49.26
CA ARG A 120 -22.98 2.58 -49.98
C ARG A 120 -22.26 1.56 -50.86
N ASN A 121 -21.08 1.92 -51.36
CA ASN A 121 -20.29 1.12 -52.29
C ASN A 121 -19.26 0.23 -51.59
N GLU A 122 -18.93 0.55 -50.33
CA GLU A 122 -17.99 -0.23 -49.51
C GLU A 122 -18.60 -0.42 -48.10
N PRO A 123 -19.65 -1.24 -47.96
CA PRO A 123 -20.43 -1.30 -46.71
C PRO A 123 -19.64 -1.81 -45.50
N GLU A 124 -18.52 -2.50 -45.73
CA GLU A 124 -17.56 -2.91 -44.69
C GLU A 124 -17.01 -1.71 -43.90
N LYS A 125 -16.82 -0.55 -44.54
CA LYS A 125 -16.33 0.67 -43.89
C LYS A 125 -17.34 1.32 -42.94
N ASN A 126 -18.55 0.78 -42.85
CA ASN A 126 -19.59 1.28 -41.96
C ASN A 126 -19.53 0.62 -40.56
N TYR A 127 -18.64 -0.35 -40.37
CA TYR A 127 -18.55 -1.15 -39.15
C TYR A 127 -17.18 -1.02 -38.48
N VAL A 128 -17.16 -1.27 -37.18
CA VAL A 128 -15.93 -1.34 -36.37
C VAL A 128 -15.21 -2.64 -36.66
N SER A 129 -13.87 -2.59 -36.78
CA SER A 129 -13.06 -3.79 -36.92
C SER A 129 -12.98 -4.57 -35.61
N LYS A 130 -12.90 -5.90 -35.70
CA LYS A 130 -12.76 -6.77 -34.52
C LYS A 130 -11.52 -6.43 -33.70
N GLU A 131 -10.41 -6.06 -34.35
CA GLU A 131 -9.16 -5.67 -33.70
C GLU A 131 -9.32 -4.42 -32.81
N GLN A 132 -10.06 -3.41 -33.29
CA GLN A 132 -10.34 -2.21 -32.50
C GLN A 132 -11.18 -2.54 -31.26
N TYR A 133 -12.16 -3.41 -31.42
CA TYR A 133 -12.99 -3.86 -30.30
C TYR A 133 -12.21 -4.72 -29.30
N GLU A 134 -11.37 -5.65 -29.77
CA GLU A 134 -10.50 -6.45 -28.90
C GLU A 134 -9.53 -5.56 -28.12
N LYS A 135 -8.96 -4.53 -28.75
CA LYS A 135 -8.15 -3.53 -28.08
C LYS A 135 -8.96 -2.76 -27.03
N LEU A 136 -10.22 -2.43 -27.29
CA LEU A 136 -11.08 -1.79 -26.30
C LEU A 136 -11.30 -2.67 -25.06
N LEU A 137 -11.39 -3.99 -25.22
CA LEU A 137 -11.58 -4.93 -24.11
C LEU A 137 -10.36 -5.00 -23.18
N THR A 138 -9.15 -4.73 -23.66
CA THR A 138 -7.94 -4.79 -22.81
C THR A 138 -7.89 -3.67 -21.77
N PHE A 139 -8.67 -2.60 -21.93
CA PHE A 139 -8.68 -1.47 -21.00
C PHE A 139 -9.55 -1.71 -19.75
N ALA A 140 -10.31 -2.80 -19.68
CA ALA A 140 -11.26 -3.05 -18.60
C ALA A 140 -10.61 -3.02 -17.21
N ASP A 141 -9.45 -3.66 -17.04
CA ASP A 141 -8.77 -3.72 -15.75
C ASP A 141 -8.37 -2.34 -15.25
N ALA A 142 -7.75 -1.52 -16.11
CA ALA A 142 -7.35 -0.16 -15.74
C ALA A 142 -8.58 0.72 -15.45
N LEU A 143 -9.59 0.71 -16.32
CA LEU A 143 -10.70 1.67 -16.26
C LEU A 143 -11.78 1.29 -15.22
N ILE A 144 -11.94 0.01 -14.89
CA ILE A 144 -12.92 -0.46 -13.89
C ILE A 144 -12.26 -0.73 -12.54
N PHE A 145 -11.11 -1.40 -12.52
CA PHE A 145 -10.49 -1.86 -11.27
C PHE A 145 -9.48 -0.85 -10.73
N GLU A 146 -8.52 -0.42 -11.54
CA GLU A 146 -7.48 0.50 -11.07
C GLU A 146 -8.00 1.91 -10.80
N SER A 147 -9.08 2.32 -11.48
CA SER A 147 -9.75 3.62 -11.27
C SER A 147 -10.31 3.82 -9.85
N LYS A 148 -10.39 2.78 -9.01
CA LYS A 148 -10.78 2.86 -7.59
C LYS A 148 -9.87 3.74 -6.73
N VAL A 149 -8.67 4.07 -7.22
CA VAL A 149 -7.76 5.00 -6.52
C VAL A 149 -8.11 6.47 -6.73
N LEU A 150 -9.08 6.76 -7.62
CA LEU A 150 -9.60 8.09 -7.90
C LEU A 150 -10.81 8.40 -7.00
N PRO A 151 -11.19 9.69 -6.85
CA PRO A 151 -12.42 10.04 -6.17
C PRO A 151 -13.63 9.36 -6.79
N GLU A 152 -14.58 8.93 -5.95
CA GLU A 152 -15.75 8.12 -6.33
C GLU A 152 -16.52 8.71 -7.52
N GLN A 153 -16.73 10.03 -7.54
CA GLN A 153 -17.42 10.70 -8.65
C GLN A 153 -16.70 10.49 -9.99
N LEU A 154 -15.37 10.61 -10.02
CA LEU A 154 -14.57 10.44 -11.23
C LEU A 154 -14.45 8.96 -11.63
N GLN A 155 -14.28 8.07 -10.64
CA GLN A 155 -14.31 6.62 -10.85
C GLN A 155 -15.63 6.19 -11.51
N ASN A 156 -16.77 6.67 -10.99
CA ASN A 156 -18.08 6.35 -11.52
C ASN A 156 -18.23 6.87 -12.95
N LYS A 157 -17.82 8.11 -13.23
CA LYS A 157 -17.82 8.64 -14.61
C LYS A 157 -17.01 7.78 -15.58
N ILE A 158 -15.76 7.44 -15.23
CA ILE A 158 -14.85 6.67 -16.09
C ILE A 158 -15.39 5.24 -16.33
N SER A 159 -15.83 4.57 -15.27
CA SER A 159 -16.33 3.19 -15.37
C SER A 159 -17.62 3.10 -16.19
N HIS A 160 -18.58 4.00 -15.97
CA HIS A 160 -19.82 4.05 -16.76
C HIS A 160 -19.52 4.42 -18.22
N PHE A 161 -18.68 5.41 -18.46
CA PHE A 161 -18.26 5.79 -19.81
C PHE A 161 -17.66 4.59 -20.56
N TYR A 162 -16.74 3.85 -19.92
CA TYR A 162 -16.13 2.67 -20.53
C TYR A 162 -17.16 1.58 -20.86
N VAL A 163 -18.06 1.27 -19.92
CA VAL A 163 -19.10 0.24 -20.12
C VAL A 163 -20.06 0.64 -21.24
N ASP A 164 -20.52 1.88 -21.26
CA ASP A 164 -21.39 2.43 -22.31
C ASP A 164 -20.71 2.32 -23.68
N VAL A 165 -19.47 2.80 -23.80
CA VAL A 165 -18.72 2.76 -25.06
C VAL A 165 -18.50 1.33 -25.51
N ARG A 166 -18.10 0.43 -24.61
CA ARG A 166 -17.92 -0.99 -24.94
C ARG A 166 -19.19 -1.59 -25.53
N ASP A 167 -20.33 -1.34 -24.88
CA ASP A 167 -21.60 -1.90 -25.29
C ASP A 167 -22.09 -1.26 -26.60
N GLU A 168 -21.92 0.05 -26.77
CA GLU A 168 -22.23 0.78 -28.01
C GLU A 168 -21.39 0.27 -29.19
N ILE A 169 -20.06 0.17 -29.03
CA ILE A 169 -19.13 -0.31 -30.08
C ILE A 169 -19.37 -1.79 -30.42
N SER A 170 -19.76 -2.63 -29.45
CA SER A 170 -20.07 -4.05 -29.70
C SER A 170 -21.19 -4.24 -30.73
N ARG A 171 -22.15 -3.30 -30.78
CA ARG A 171 -23.28 -3.33 -31.72
C ARG A 171 -22.91 -2.87 -33.13
N GLN A 172 -21.72 -2.26 -33.28
CA GLN A 172 -21.19 -1.74 -34.53
C GLN A 172 -20.21 -2.72 -35.18
N LEU A 173 -20.00 -3.90 -34.60
CA LEU A 173 -19.10 -4.90 -35.14
C LEU A 173 -19.58 -5.39 -36.50
N MET A 174 -18.60 -5.64 -37.39
CA MET A 174 -18.89 -6.16 -38.72
C MET A 174 -19.62 -7.52 -38.63
N PRO A 175 -20.79 -7.68 -39.26
CA PRO A 175 -21.49 -8.95 -39.31
C PRO A 175 -20.73 -9.96 -40.18
N LYS A 176 -21.04 -11.26 -40.01
CA LYS A 176 -20.39 -12.35 -40.77
C LYS A 176 -20.59 -12.24 -42.28
N GLU A 177 -21.70 -11.65 -42.69
CA GLU A 177 -22.05 -11.41 -44.09
C GLU A 177 -22.37 -9.93 -44.26
N VAL A 178 -21.61 -9.25 -45.11
CA VAL A 178 -21.81 -7.85 -45.48
C VAL A 178 -22.20 -7.81 -46.94
N LYS A 179 -23.28 -7.09 -47.26
CA LYS A 179 -23.70 -6.88 -48.66
C LYS A 179 -22.58 -6.16 -49.42
N VAL A 180 -22.38 -6.53 -50.69
CA VAL A 180 -21.39 -5.86 -51.57
C VAL A 180 -21.77 -4.40 -51.83
N LYS A 181 -23.07 -4.08 -51.83
CA LYS A 181 -23.59 -2.72 -52.03
C LYS A 181 -24.90 -2.53 -51.26
N LEU A 182 -25.11 -1.33 -50.72
CA LEU A 182 -26.37 -0.94 -50.07
C LEU A 182 -27.28 -0.23 -51.07
N CYS A 183 -28.56 -0.62 -51.08
CA CYS A 183 -29.60 0.00 -51.90
C CYS A 183 -30.42 0.96 -51.02
N PRO A 184 -30.53 2.25 -51.38
CA PRO A 184 -31.22 3.24 -50.55
C PRO A 184 -32.69 2.86 -50.29
N GLU A 185 -33.45 2.40 -51.29
CA GLU A 185 -34.88 2.09 -51.07
C GLU A 185 -35.16 0.90 -50.14
N ILE A 186 -34.15 0.08 -49.83
CA ILE A 186 -34.30 -1.16 -49.03
C ILE A 186 -33.52 -1.07 -47.72
N ASP A 187 -32.39 -0.37 -47.72
CA ASP A 187 -31.43 -0.33 -46.61
C ASP A 187 -31.44 1.03 -45.86
N ASP A 188 -32.47 1.85 -46.04
CA ASP A 188 -32.58 3.17 -45.39
C ASP A 188 -32.48 3.09 -43.84
N GLU A 189 -33.12 2.10 -43.21
CA GLU A 189 -33.03 1.89 -41.74
C GLU A 189 -31.60 1.59 -41.27
N LEU A 190 -30.86 0.82 -42.06
CA LEU A 190 -29.45 0.52 -41.78
C LEU A 190 -28.59 1.79 -41.93
N ILE A 191 -28.86 2.60 -42.95
CA ILE A 191 -28.18 3.87 -43.18
C ILE A 191 -28.47 4.85 -42.03
N GLU A 192 -29.70 4.96 -41.56
CA GLU A 192 -30.07 5.76 -40.39
C GLU A 192 -29.33 5.28 -39.14
N THR A 193 -29.26 3.97 -38.93
CA THR A 193 -28.53 3.35 -37.82
C THR A 193 -27.03 3.69 -37.86
N ILE A 194 -26.39 3.59 -39.03
CA ILE A 194 -24.96 3.94 -39.20
C ILE A 194 -24.73 5.44 -38.98
N ASN A 195 -25.63 6.30 -39.46
CA ASN A 195 -25.55 7.74 -39.19
C ASN A 195 -25.66 8.04 -37.69
N PHE A 196 -26.55 7.34 -36.99
CA PHE A 196 -26.69 7.44 -35.54
C PHE A 196 -25.40 7.01 -34.83
N TRP A 197 -24.81 5.87 -35.22
CA TRP A 197 -23.52 5.41 -34.68
C TRP A 197 -22.42 6.43 -34.90
N LYS A 198 -22.30 6.98 -36.11
CA LYS A 198 -21.30 8.01 -36.41
C LYS A 198 -21.44 9.23 -35.50
N LYS A 199 -22.67 9.73 -35.33
CA LYS A 199 -22.93 10.85 -34.41
C LYS A 199 -22.55 10.48 -32.97
N LYS A 200 -22.93 9.28 -32.52
CA LYS A 200 -22.65 8.81 -31.17
C LYS A 200 -21.14 8.64 -30.91
N ASN A 201 -20.41 8.07 -31.86
CA ASN A 201 -18.96 7.92 -31.79
C ASN A 201 -18.26 9.28 -31.66
N HIS A 202 -18.72 10.28 -32.42
CA HIS A 202 -18.21 11.65 -32.30
C HIS A 202 -18.50 12.26 -30.91
N GLU A 203 -19.73 12.10 -30.39
CA GLU A 203 -20.09 12.53 -29.03
C GLU A 203 -19.19 11.89 -27.96
N ARG A 204 -18.96 10.57 -28.04
CA ARG A 204 -18.09 9.84 -27.11
C ARG A 204 -16.63 10.29 -27.21
N ASN A 205 -16.16 10.63 -28.41
CA ASN A 205 -14.81 11.17 -28.61
C ASN A 205 -14.61 12.57 -27.98
N LEU A 206 -15.67 13.39 -27.96
CA LEU A 206 -15.65 14.66 -27.24
C LEU A 206 -15.71 14.45 -25.72
N GLU A 207 -16.57 13.54 -25.26
CA GLU A 207 -16.74 13.21 -23.85
C GLU A 207 -15.45 12.70 -23.21
N ILE A 208 -14.73 11.78 -23.88
CA ILE A 208 -13.45 11.27 -23.36
C ILE A 208 -12.38 12.36 -23.24
N THR A 209 -12.40 13.36 -24.13
CA THR A 209 -11.51 14.52 -24.06
C THR A 209 -11.81 15.36 -22.81
N GLY A 210 -13.09 15.50 -22.45
CA GLY A 210 -13.51 16.11 -21.19
C GLY A 210 -13.02 15.31 -19.98
N LEU A 211 -13.22 13.99 -19.98
CA LEU A 211 -12.79 13.11 -18.89
C LEU A 211 -11.27 13.10 -18.69
N LEU A 212 -10.49 13.12 -19.77
CA LEU A 212 -9.02 13.25 -19.70
C LEU A 212 -8.59 14.57 -19.06
N THR A 213 -9.32 15.66 -19.34
CA THR A 213 -9.08 16.96 -18.72
C THR A 213 -9.40 16.93 -17.22
N GLU A 214 -10.51 16.28 -16.82
CA GLU A 214 -10.87 16.07 -15.41
C GLU A 214 -9.86 15.16 -14.67
N LEU A 215 -9.24 14.21 -15.36
CA LEU A 215 -8.26 13.28 -14.80
C LEU A 215 -6.86 13.90 -14.63
N SER A 216 -6.50 14.87 -15.47
CA SER A 216 -5.16 15.51 -15.49
C SER A 216 -4.65 16.01 -14.12
N PRO A 217 -5.46 16.64 -13.26
CA PRO A 217 -5.01 17.10 -11.94
C PRO A 217 -4.51 15.98 -11.02
N TYR A 218 -4.99 14.75 -11.20
CA TYR A 218 -4.65 13.60 -10.35
C TYR A 218 -3.32 12.93 -10.72
N LEU A 219 -2.68 13.38 -11.81
CA LEU A 219 -1.38 12.91 -12.29
C LEU A 219 -0.21 13.77 -11.83
N LYS A 220 -0.48 14.86 -11.11
CA LYS A 220 0.55 15.66 -10.49
C LYS A 220 0.84 15.07 -9.11
N ALA A 221 2.11 14.85 -8.81
CA ALA A 221 2.52 14.65 -7.43
C ALA A 221 2.16 15.92 -6.64
N PRO A 222 1.59 15.80 -5.43
CA PRO A 222 1.45 16.93 -4.52
C PRO A 222 2.82 17.53 -4.16
#